data_AF-A0A943L3D6-F1
#
_entry.id   AF-A0A943L3D6-F1
#
_cell.length_a   1.000
_cell.length_b   1.000
_cell.length_c   1.000
_cell.angle_alpha   90.00
_cell.angle_beta   90.00
_cell.angle_gamma   90.00
#
_symmetry.space_group_name_H-M   'P 1'
#
loop_
_entity.id
_entity.type
_entity.pdbx_description
1 polymer ?
#
loop_
_entity_poly.entity_id
_entity_poly.type
_entity_poly.pdbx_seq_one_letter_code
_entity_poly.pdbx_strand_id
1 'polypeptide(L)' 'MLKKIVMFVAFIIFIFLVVKGNSIVGYSGLAMMIIGLIGVVSELYIYNKRYQ' A
#
# COMPACT_ATOMS: atom_id res chain seq x y z
N MET A 1 -17.33 11.25 -2.37
CA MET A 1 -16.86 10.71 -1.07
C MET A 1 -16.38 9.27 -1.16
N LEU A 2 -17.18 8.34 -1.71
CA LEU A 2 -16.84 6.91 -1.78
C LEU A 2 -15.42 6.60 -2.29
N LYS A 3 -14.98 7.19 -3.42
CA LYS A 3 -13.62 7.00 -3.95
C LYS A 3 -12.51 7.36 -2.95
N LYS A 4 -12.71 8.41 -2.14
CA LYS A 4 -11.72 8.82 -1.12
C LYS A 4 -11.65 7.81 0.03
N ILE A 5 -12.81 7.28 0.44
CA ILE A 5 -12.90 6.24 1.47
C ILE A 5 -12.22 4.96 0.99
N VAL A 6 -12.46 4.55 -0.26
CA VAL A 6 -11.83 3.35 -0.83
C VAL A 6 -10.30 3.50 -0.88
N MET A 7 -9.79 4.64 -1.36
CA MET A 7 -8.34 4.90 -1.36
C MET A 7 -7.76 4.94 0.05
N PHE A 8 -8.49 5.49 1.03
CA PHE A 8 -8.03 5.49 2.42
C PHE A 8 -7.96 4.07 3.00
N VAL A 9 -8.97 3.23 2.76
CA VAL A 9 -8.96 1.84 3.23
C VAL A 9 -7.85 1.04 2.55
N ALA A 10 -7.67 1.20 1.24
CA ALA A 10 -6.60 0.56 0.50
C ALA A 10 -5.21 0.98 1.01
N PHE A 11 -4.99 2.27 1.30
CA PHE A 11 -3.79 2.77 1.97
C PHE A 11 -3.48 2.03 3.27
N ILE A 12 -4.47 1.90 4.16
CA ILE A 12 -4.31 1.19 5.44
C ILE A 12 -3.96 -0.29 5.22
N ILE A 13 -4.58 -0.95 4.24
CA ILE A 13 -4.27 -2.33 3.87
C ILE A 13 -2.81 -2.45 3.38
N PHE A 14 -2.37 -1.55 2.50
CA PHE A 14 -1.00 -1.59 1.98
C PHE A 14 0.05 -1.34 3.07
N ILE A 15 -0.19 -0.39 3.96
CA ILE A 15 0.68 -0.17 5.14
C ILE A 15 0.69 -1.42 6.04
N PHE A 16 -0.48 -2.03 6.28
CA PHE A 16 -0.57 -3.27 7.05
C PHE A 16 0.25 -4.40 6.41
N LEU A 17 0.22 -4.56 5.09
CA LEU A 17 1.04 -5.56 4.39
C LEU A 17 2.54 -5.33 4.59
N VAL A 18 3.00 -4.07 4.53
CA VAL A 18 4.41 -3.73 4.79
C VAL A 18 4.80 -4.10 6.22
N VAL A 19 4.01 -3.67 7.21
CA VAL A 19 4.30 -3.94 8.62
C VAL A 19 4.22 -5.44 8.93
N LYS A 20 3.21 -6.14 8.38
CA LYS A 20 3.02 -7.57 8.59
C LYS A 20 4.11 -8.40 7.92
N GLY A 21 4.52 -8.04 6.71
CA GLY A 21 5.58 -8.70 5.97
C GLY A 21 6.91 -8.69 6.73
N ASN A 22 7.21 -7.62 7.46
CA ASN A 22 8.40 -7.55 8.33
C ASN A 22 8.38 -8.57 9.49
N SER A 23 7.20 -9.04 9.91
CA SER A 23 7.08 -10.10 10.94
C SER A 23 7.27 -11.51 10.38
N ILE A 24 7.38 -11.66 9.06
CA ILE A 24 7.51 -12.95 8.36
C ILE A 24 8.95 -13.07 7.84
N VAL A 25 9.70 -14.05 8.34
CA VAL A 25 11.10 -14.26 7.93
C VAL A 25 11.17 -14.90 6.54
N GLY A 26 12.06 -14.39 5.69
CA GLY A 26 12.37 -14.95 4.38
C GLY A 26 11.66 -14.25 3.21
N TYR A 27 11.75 -14.87 2.03
CA TYR A 27 11.29 -14.26 0.78
C TYR A 27 9.77 -14.02 0.73
N SER A 28 8.97 -14.79 1.47
CA SER A 28 7.52 -14.58 1.56
C SER A 28 7.18 -13.26 2.26
N GLY A 29 7.86 -12.93 3.35
CA GLY A 29 7.72 -11.64 4.03
C GLY A 29 8.21 -10.49 3.17
N LEU A 30 9.35 -10.67 2.49
CA LEU A 30 9.86 -9.69 1.52
C LEU A 30 8.86 -9.41 0.40
N ALA A 31 8.29 -10.46 -0.21
CA ALA A 31 7.30 -10.30 -1.27
C ALA A 31 6.05 -9.56 -0.77
N MET A 32 5.59 -9.87 0.44
CA MET A 32 4.47 -9.16 1.06
C MET A 32 4.75 -7.67 1.26
N MET A 33 5.97 -7.32 1.72
CA MET A 33 6.40 -5.92 1.86
C MET A 33 6.45 -5.21 0.50
N ILE A 34 6.98 -5.86 -0.53
CA ILE A 34 7.05 -5.29 -1.89
C ILE A 34 5.64 -5.03 -2.44
N ILE A 35 4.69 -5.96 -2.26
CA ILE A 35 3.30 -5.77 -2.70
C ILE A 35 2.66 -4.58 -1.98
N GLY A 36 2.85 -4.47 -0.65
CA GLY A 36 2.39 -3.32 0.12
C GLY A 36 2.99 -2.00 -0.38
N LEU A 37 4.30 -1.97 -0.62
CA LEU A 37 5.00 -0.79 -1.14
C LEU A 37 4.52 -0.36 -2.53
N ILE A 38 4.33 -1.31 -3.46
CA ILE A 38 3.78 -1.03 -4.78
C ILE A 38 2.40 -0.38 -4.66
N GLY A 39 1.57 -0.87 -3.74
CA GLY A 39 0.27 -0.29 -3.45
C GLY A 39 0.35 1.17 -2.98
N VAL A 40 1.19 1.44 -1.98
CA VAL A 40 1.40 2.81 -1.45
C VAL A 40 1.90 3.77 -2.53
N VAL A 41 2.91 3.35 -3.31
CA VAL A 41 3.47 4.19 -4.39
C VAL A 41 2.43 4.44 -5.49
N SER A 42 1.62 3.43 -5.83
CA SER A 42 0.55 3.57 -6.82
C SER A 42 -0.51 4.58 -6.37
N GLU A 43 -0.90 4.55 -5.10
CA GLU A 43 -1.84 5.52 -4.54
C GLU A 43 -1.27 6.95 -4.52
N LEU A 44 -0.01 7.10 -4.12
CA LEU A 44 0.70 8.38 -4.18
C LEU A 44 0.75 8.92 -5.61
N TYR A 45 1.05 8.06 -6.59
CA TYR A 45 1.06 8.44 -7.99
C TYR A 45 -0.31 8.91 -8.48
N ILE A 46 -1.37 8.14 -8.19
CA ILE A 46 -2.75 8.50 -8.59
C ILE A 46 -3.20 9.79 -7.90
N TYR A 47 -2.85 9.95 -6.61
CA TYR A 47 -3.09 11.18 -5.88
C TYR A 47 -2.38 12.33 -6.59
N ASN A 48 -1.06 12.26 -6.79
CA ASN A 48 -0.28 13.35 -7.38
C ASN A 48 -0.78 13.74 -8.78
N LYS A 49 -1.08 12.77 -9.64
CA LYS A 49 -1.64 13.00 -10.99
C LYS A 49 -3.01 13.69 -10.99
N ARG A 50 -3.75 13.61 -9.88
CA ARG A 50 -5.05 14.27 -9.74
C ARG A 50 -4.93 15.74 -9.30
N TYR A 51 -3.82 16.09 -8.65
CA TYR A 51 -3.60 17.43 -8.09
C TYR A 51 -2.59 18.27 -8.90
N GLN A 52 -1.81 17.66 -9.79
CA GLN A 52 -1.14 18.35 -10.91
C GLN A 52 -2.10 18.52 -12.08
#